data_AF-A0A3B9GEC0-F1
#
_entry.id   AF-A0A3B9GEC0-F1
#
_cell.length_a   1.000
_cell.length_b   1.000
_cell.length_c   1.000
_cell.angle_alpha   90.00
_cell.angle_beta   90.00
_cell.angle_gamma   90.00
#
_symmetry.space_group_name_H-M   'P 1'
#
loop_
_entity.id
_entity.type
_entity.pdbx_description
1 polymer ?
#
loop_
_entity_poly.entity_id
_entity_poly.type
_entity_poly.pdbx_seq_one_letter_code
_entity_poly.pdbx_strand_id
1 'polypeptide(L)' 'MQNGHFDDVEVERVEECQAALEEFLTTRKADLLQKIADEKALSDEINDGLKTALEDFKGSWK' A
#
# COMPACT_ATOMS: atom_id res chain seq x y z
N MET A 1 -5.57 15.96 -4.19
CA MET A 1 -6.29 14.99 -5.05
C MET A 1 -5.34 14.37 -6.08
N GLN A 2 -4.17 13.89 -5.67
CA GLN A 2 -3.11 13.42 -6.57
C GLN A 2 -2.50 12.17 -5.96
N ASN A 3 -2.87 11.01 -6.46
CA ASN A 3 -1.93 9.89 -6.55
C ASN A 3 -2.43 8.79 -7.49
N GLY A 4 -3.69 8.79 -7.97
CA GLY A 4 -4.15 7.97 -9.11
C GLY A 4 -3.90 6.46 -8.99
N HIS A 5 -3.39 5.98 -7.87
CA HIS A 5 -2.94 4.60 -7.71
C HIS A 5 -4.14 3.65 -7.61
N PHE A 6 -5.32 4.16 -7.30
CA PHE A 6 -6.59 3.42 -7.28
C PHE A 6 -7.51 3.75 -8.46
N ASP A 7 -7.10 4.58 -9.43
CA ASP A 7 -7.95 4.94 -10.58
C ASP A 7 -8.23 3.73 -11.50
N ASP A 8 -7.27 2.80 -11.59
CA ASP A 8 -7.38 1.52 -12.33
C ASP A 8 -8.08 0.40 -11.53
N VAL A 9 -8.45 0.63 -10.28
CA VAL A 9 -9.13 -0.39 -9.47
C VAL A 9 -10.63 -0.20 -9.65
N GLU A 10 -11.26 -1.13 -10.38
CA GLU A 10 -12.72 -1.18 -10.46
C GLU A 10 -13.32 -1.11 -9.06
N VAL A 11 -14.34 -0.25 -8.88
CA VAL A 11 -15.03 -0.06 -7.59
C VAL A 11 -15.49 -1.39 -6.99
N GLU A 12 -15.87 -2.35 -7.82
CA GLU A 12 -16.29 -3.70 -7.39
C GLU A 12 -15.12 -4.54 -6.84
N ARG A 13 -13.89 -4.26 -7.25
CA ARG A 13 -12.68 -4.96 -6.82
C ARG A 13 -11.89 -4.18 -5.76
N VAL A 14 -12.38 -3.01 -5.35
CA VAL A 14 -11.69 -2.19 -4.35
C VAL A 14 -11.59 -2.90 -3.00
N GLU A 15 -12.62 -3.65 -2.62
CA GLU A 15 -12.67 -4.40 -1.35
C GLU A 15 -11.69 -5.58 -1.36
N GLU A 16 -11.62 -6.31 -2.48
CA GLU A 16 -10.67 -7.41 -2.70
C GLU A 16 -9.23 -6.90 -2.76
N CYS A 17 -9.01 -5.79 -3.46
CA CYS A 17 -7.73 -5.09 -3.53
C CYS A 17 -7.28 -4.59 -2.15
N GLN A 18 -8.20 -4.04 -1.36
CA GLN A 18 -7.91 -3.56 -0.01
C GLN A 18 -7.54 -4.73 0.93
N ALA A 19 -8.28 -5.84 0.90
CA ALA A 19 -7.96 -7.02 1.69
C ALA A 19 -6.61 -7.63 1.31
N ALA A 20 -6.33 -7.76 0.02
CA ALA A 20 -5.06 -8.28 -0.47
C ALA A 20 -3.89 -7.33 -0.19
N LEU A 21 -4.10 -6.01 -0.26
CA LEU A 21 -3.10 -5.01 0.11
C LEU A 21 -2.83 -5.03 1.62
N GLU A 22 -3.85 -5.18 2.45
CA GLU A 22 -3.72 -5.30 3.91
C GLU A 22 -2.93 -6.56 4.27
N GLU A 23 -3.25 -7.71 3.69
CA GLU A 23 -2.48 -8.94 3.87
C GLU A 23 -1.04 -8.76 3.39
N PHE A 24 -0.83 -8.19 2.20
CA PHE A 24 0.51 -7.96 1.65
C PHE A 24 1.35 -7.05 2.54
N LEU A 25 0.80 -5.91 2.97
CA LEU A 25 1.49 -4.97 3.84
C LEU A 25 1.79 -5.59 5.21
N THR A 26 0.86 -6.37 5.77
CA THR A 26 1.05 -7.03 7.06
C THR A 26 2.07 -8.17 6.98
N THR A 27 2.13 -8.88 5.86
CA THR A 27 3.01 -10.05 5.69
C THR A 27 4.41 -9.66 5.21
N ARG A 28 4.51 -8.68 4.31
CA ARG A 28 5.76 -8.31 3.62
C ARG A 28 6.32 -6.95 4.00
N LYS A 29 5.50 -6.06 4.57
CA LYS A 29 5.87 -4.69 4.94
C LYS A 29 5.52 -4.38 6.40
N ALA A 30 5.54 -5.38 7.27
CA ALA A 30 5.26 -5.23 8.70
C ALA A 30 6.16 -4.15 9.33
N ASP A 31 7.44 -4.11 8.97
CA ASP A 31 8.38 -3.08 9.42
C ASP A 31 7.99 -1.67 8.99
N LEU A 32 7.42 -1.51 7.79
CA LEU A 32 6.93 -0.23 7.28
C LEU A 32 5.69 0.22 8.05
N LEU A 33 4.75 -0.70 8.32
CA LEU A 33 3.58 -0.43 9.16
C LEU A 33 3.98 -0.05 10.58
N GLN A 34 4.99 -0.72 11.14
CA GLN A 34 5.51 -0.42 12.45
C GLN A 34 6.19 0.96 12.48
N LYS A 35 6.96 1.33 11.45
CA LYS A 35 7.50 2.68 11.29
C LYS A 35 6.41 3.74 11.20
N ILE A 36 5.34 3.49 10.43
CA ILE A 36 4.19 4.40 10.35
C ILE A 36 3.53 4.56 11.72
N ALA A 37 3.38 3.48 12.48
CA ALA A 37 2.79 3.50 13.81
C ALA A 37 3.66 4.25 14.84
N ASP A 38 4.98 4.15 14.72
CA ASP A 38 5.96 4.76 15.62
C ASP A 38 6.15 6.26 15.30
N GLU A 39 6.41 6.60 14.03
CA GLU A 39 6.58 7.99 13.59
C GLU A 39 5.27 8.78 13.62
N LYS A 40 4.12 8.10 13.42
CA LYS A 40 2.80 8.73 13.24
C LYS A 40 2.78 9.83 12.18
N ALA A 41 3.76 9.79 11.29
CA ALA A 41 3.96 10.72 10.19
C ALA A 41 4.25 9.91 8.94
N LEU A 42 3.78 10.41 7.80
CA LEU A 42 4.17 9.87 6.50
C LEU A 42 5.38 10.66 6.02
N SER A 43 6.55 10.32 6.56
CA SER A 43 7.84 10.87 6.12
C SER A 43 8.14 10.45 4.68
N ASP A 44 9.07 11.13 4.00
CA ASP A 44 9.44 10.80 2.61
C ASP A 44 9.87 9.34 2.46
N GLU A 45 10.62 8.79 3.43
CA GLU A 45 11.02 7.38 3.45
C GLU A 45 9.82 6.42 3.50
N ILE A 46 8.82 6.75 4.32
CA ILE A 46 7.59 5.96 4.45
C ILE A 46 6.77 6.05 3.16
N ASN A 47 6.65 7.24 2.57
CA ASN A 47 5.95 7.42 1.29
C ASN A 47 6.62 6.63 0.16
N ASP A 48 7.95 6.63 0.10
CA ASP A 48 8.71 5.89 -0.91
C ASP A 48 8.55 4.37 -0.71
N GLY A 49 8.59 3.92 0.54
CA GLY A 49 8.33 2.53 0.92
C GLY A 49 6.91 2.08 0.59
N LEU A 50 5.91 2.93 0.81
CA LEU A 50 4.51 2.67 0.46
C LEU A 50 4.30 2.65 -1.05
N LYS A 51 4.94 3.56 -1.80
CA LYS A 51 4.92 3.54 -3.27
C LYS A 51 5.49 2.24 -3.82
N THR A 52 6.68 1.86 -3.35
CA THR A 52 7.32 0.60 -3.74
C THR A 52 6.44 -0.60 -3.39
N ALA A 53 5.81 -0.60 -2.20
CA ALA A 53 4.90 -1.66 -1.80
C ALA A 53 3.66 -1.74 -2.70
N LEU A 54 3.09 -0.60 -3.11
CA LEU A 54 1.97 -0.54 -4.04
C LEU A 54 2.35 -1.01 -5.44
N GLU A 55 3.55 -0.68 -5.93
CA GLU A 55 4.05 -1.17 -7.22
C GLU A 55 4.28 -2.68 -7.21
N ASP A 56 4.89 -3.21 -6.15
CA ASP A 56 5.13 -4.65 -5.96
C ASP A 56 3.80 -5.41 -5.84
N PHE A 57 2.86 -4.88 -5.05
CA PHE A 57 1.51 -5.41 -4.91
C PHE A 57 0.78 -5.43 -6.25
N LYS A 58 0.77 -4.31 -7.00
CA LYS A 58 0.17 -4.25 -8.34
C LYS A 58 0.82 -5.23 -9.31
N GLY A 59 2.13 -5.45 -9.21
CA GLY A 59 2.84 -6.45 -10.00
C GLY A 59 2.45 -7.89 -9.65
N SER A 60 2.15 -8.16 -8.38
CA SER A 60 1.80 -9.49 -7.88
C SER A 60 0.30 -9.79 -7.93
N TRP A 61 -0.57 -8.77 -7.95
CA TRP A 61 -2.03 -8.89 -8.02
C TRP A 61 -2.56 -8.99 -9.46
N LYS A 62 -1.73 -8.64 -10.46
CA LYS A 62 -2.08 -8.66 -11.88
C LYS A 62 -2.24 -10.07 -12.45
#